data_AF-A0A3D2MA80-F1
#
_entry.id   AF-A0A3D2MA80-F1
#
_cell.length_a   1.000
_cell.length_b   1.000
_cell.length_c   1.000
_cell.angle_alpha   90.00
_cell.angle_beta   90.00
_cell.angle_gamma   90.00
#
_symmetry.space_group_name_H-M   'P 1'
#
loop_
_entity.id
_entity.type
_entity.pdbx_description
1 polymer ?
#
loop_
_entity_poly.entity_id
_entity_poly.type
_entity_poly.pdbx_seq_one_letter_code
_entity_poly.pdbx_strand_id
1 'polypeptide(L)'
;MKNTNILVGITNSGKTKMIFDYLKEIINSGENFIVNDTKEEYYKTFMPTLKENGYKTYLINYKDALNSNGFNPLIVPYKLYKSGNKDLAIDEINNIANELFKNDEAMDPFWQNSASDYFKGLTLLLFEIGKEEEINLGSVGMMLLQAENNKETFDKFKEYIKSLEFTNPIYIFLSGTVFAPVETRGGIVSVLRVELNKYISKENLLNLLCQNELDLNDLKEKTAIFVIGNENTNRLTNILIDQLYNSNNNFNYIIDNIDSLISINSLNGLLETSKINNNRIIIGTRNIKELSNKNKFNIEEKVENIINTKEYLSKLTIGSYNEYPILNKAKSSYFNITEFLNR
;
A
#
# COMPACT_ATOMS: atom_id res chain seq x y z
N MET A 1 -8.11 26.26 -8.64
CA MET A 1 -6.85 25.58 -9.01
C MET A 1 -7.19 24.48 -10.02
N LYS A 2 -6.31 24.19 -10.99
CA LYS A 2 -6.44 23.03 -11.89
C LYS A 2 -6.42 21.72 -11.08
N ASN A 3 -7.07 20.65 -11.53
CA ASN A 3 -7.18 19.43 -10.73
C ASN A 3 -5.84 18.69 -10.67
N THR A 4 -5.08 18.62 -11.76
CA THR A 4 -3.76 17.96 -11.81
C THR A 4 -2.63 18.97 -11.99
N ASN A 5 -1.67 18.98 -11.06
CA ASN A 5 -0.53 19.88 -11.07
C ASN A 5 0.77 19.11 -10.83
N ILE A 6 1.75 19.30 -11.71
CA ILE A 6 3.10 18.77 -11.52
C ILE A 6 4.07 19.91 -11.29
N LEU A 7 4.79 19.86 -10.19
CA LEU A 7 5.86 20.77 -9.85
C LEU A 7 7.20 20.10 -10.16
N VAL A 8 7.91 20.65 -11.13
CA VAL A 8 9.20 20.15 -11.61
C VAL A 8 10.33 21.04 -11.09
N GLY A 9 11.36 20.44 -10.51
CA GLY A 9 12.56 21.18 -10.08
C GLY A 9 13.50 20.38 -9.19
N ILE A 10 14.73 20.86 -9.05
CA ILE A 10 15.75 20.22 -8.19
C ILE A 10 15.49 20.45 -6.70
N THR A 11 16.29 19.85 -5.82
CA THR A 11 16.25 20.15 -4.39
C THR A 11 16.42 21.66 -4.14
N ASN A 12 15.68 22.20 -3.17
CA ASN A 12 15.67 23.63 -2.82
C ASN A 12 15.14 24.59 -3.91
N SER A 13 14.44 24.10 -4.94
CA SER A 13 13.76 24.97 -5.92
C SER A 13 12.41 25.52 -5.45
N GLY A 14 12.03 25.35 -4.18
CA GLY A 14 10.74 25.85 -3.68
C GLY A 14 9.50 24.99 -4.00
N LYS A 15 9.67 23.80 -4.59
CA LYS A 15 8.54 22.84 -4.83
C LYS A 15 7.67 22.65 -3.59
N THR A 16 8.27 22.20 -2.49
CA THR A 16 7.58 21.91 -1.23
C THR A 16 6.86 23.14 -0.69
N LYS A 17 7.40 24.35 -0.85
CA LYS A 17 6.74 25.59 -0.44
C LYS A 17 5.45 25.85 -1.22
N MET A 18 5.47 25.66 -2.54
CA MET A 18 4.27 25.80 -3.37
C MET A 18 3.24 24.74 -3.03
N ILE A 19 3.67 23.48 -2.80
CA ILE A 19 2.78 22.41 -2.34
C ILE A 19 2.15 22.75 -0.98
N PHE A 20 2.90 23.35 -0.06
CA PHE A 20 2.37 23.84 1.22
C PHE A 20 1.25 24.87 1.03
N ASP A 21 1.40 25.78 0.07
CA ASP A 21 0.38 26.81 -0.18
C ASP A 21 -0.90 26.19 -0.77
N TYR A 22 -0.78 25.22 -1.68
CA TYR A 22 -1.92 24.44 -2.15
C TYR A 22 -2.56 23.59 -1.05
N LEU A 23 -1.77 23.00 -0.17
CA LEU A 23 -2.30 22.22 0.95
C LEU A 23 -3.07 23.10 1.93
N LYS A 24 -2.67 24.35 2.16
CA LYS A 24 -3.46 25.31 2.95
C LYS A 24 -4.84 25.55 2.34
N GLU A 25 -4.93 25.68 1.01
CA GLU A 25 -6.22 25.84 0.33
C GLU A 25 -7.13 24.62 0.53
N ILE A 26 -6.57 23.41 0.43
CA ILE A 26 -7.27 22.14 0.70
C ILE A 26 -7.76 22.10 2.16
N ILE A 27 -6.89 22.43 3.12
CA ILE A 27 -7.21 22.45 4.56
C ILE A 27 -8.32 23.45 4.88
N ASN A 28 -8.23 24.66 4.34
CA ASN A 28 -9.22 25.72 4.54
C ASN A 28 -10.58 25.36 3.93
N SER A 29 -10.58 24.56 2.86
CA SER A 29 -11.81 24.07 2.22
C SER A 29 -12.42 22.86 2.95
N GLY A 30 -11.74 22.33 3.97
CA GLY A 30 -12.21 21.18 4.74
C GLY A 30 -12.19 19.85 3.96
N GLU A 31 -11.44 19.78 2.87
CA GLU A 31 -11.38 18.61 2.00
C GLU A 31 -10.44 17.54 2.56
N ASN A 32 -10.70 16.27 2.24
CA ASN A 32 -9.85 15.16 2.63
C ASN A 32 -8.57 15.13 1.79
N PHE A 33 -7.48 14.65 2.37
CA PHE A 33 -6.25 14.49 1.63
C PHE A 33 -5.30 13.43 2.19
N ILE A 34 -4.43 12.95 1.31
CA ILE A 34 -3.26 12.14 1.65
C ILE A 34 -1.97 12.85 1.21
N VAL A 35 -0.93 12.81 2.04
CA VAL A 35 0.40 13.34 1.74
C VAL A 35 1.46 12.25 1.83
N ASN A 36 2.23 12.04 0.77
CA ASN A 36 3.51 11.32 0.83
C ASN A 36 4.60 12.24 1.41
N ASP A 37 4.85 12.13 2.71
CA ASP A 37 5.71 13.01 3.50
C ASP A 37 7.03 12.33 3.88
N THR A 38 7.90 12.08 2.91
CA THR A 38 9.20 11.40 3.13
C THR A 38 10.14 12.12 4.10
N LYS A 39 9.93 13.42 4.35
CA LYS A 39 10.80 14.29 5.16
C LYS A 39 10.15 14.80 6.44
N GLU A 40 8.91 14.41 6.72
CA GLU A 40 8.12 14.86 7.87
C GLU A 40 7.90 16.39 7.90
N GLU A 41 7.94 17.04 6.74
CA GLU A 41 7.81 18.50 6.63
C GLU A 41 6.34 18.92 6.76
N TYR A 42 5.43 18.13 6.17
CA TYR A 42 4.01 18.44 6.13
C TYR A 42 3.35 18.11 7.47
N TYR A 43 3.61 16.93 8.04
CA TYR A 43 3.05 16.53 9.34
C TYR A 43 3.43 17.54 10.43
N LYS A 44 4.73 17.89 10.55
CA LYS A 44 5.23 18.84 11.56
C LYS A 44 4.69 20.26 11.40
N THR A 45 4.29 20.63 10.19
CA THR A 45 3.76 21.97 9.90
C THR A 45 2.26 22.06 10.09
N PHE A 46 1.50 21.11 9.55
CA PHE A 46 0.05 21.26 9.41
C PHE A 46 -0.76 20.64 10.53
N MET A 47 -0.18 19.72 11.33
CA MET A 47 -0.93 19.05 12.40
C MET A 47 -1.66 19.99 13.39
N PRO A 48 -1.05 21.09 13.89
CA PRO A 48 -1.77 22.03 14.76
C PRO A 48 -3.03 22.60 14.08
N THR A 49 -2.89 23.08 12.85
CA THR A 49 -4.01 23.62 12.06
C THR A 49 -5.07 22.57 11.74
N LEU A 50 -4.67 21.32 11.52
CA LEU A 50 -5.61 20.22 11.27
C LEU A 50 -6.46 19.91 12.52
N LYS A 51 -5.82 19.85 13.70
CA LYS A 51 -6.52 19.68 14.98
C LYS A 51 -7.52 20.81 15.23
N GLU A 52 -7.09 22.06 15.05
CA GLU A 52 -7.96 23.25 15.21
C GLU A 52 -9.16 23.22 14.27
N ASN A 53 -8.97 22.71 13.04
CA ASN A 53 -10.04 22.60 12.05
C ASN A 53 -10.88 21.32 12.19
N GLY A 54 -10.65 20.47 13.20
CA GLY A 54 -11.44 19.26 13.44
C GLY A 54 -11.22 18.13 12.43
N TYR A 55 -10.02 18.02 11.85
CA TYR A 55 -9.66 16.85 11.03
C TYR A 55 -9.49 15.60 11.89
N LYS A 56 -9.97 14.47 11.40
CA LYS A 56 -9.44 13.16 11.80
C LYS A 56 -8.09 12.96 11.12
N THR A 57 -7.04 12.78 11.90
CA THR A 57 -5.67 12.72 11.37
C THR A 57 -5.07 11.35 11.57
N TYR A 58 -4.45 10.80 10.53
CA TYR A 58 -3.72 9.55 10.57
C TYR A 58 -2.29 9.74 10.11
N LEU A 59 -1.35 9.16 10.84
CA LEU A 59 0.05 9.08 10.44
C LEU A 59 0.45 7.62 10.28
N ILE A 60 0.82 7.24 9.06
CA ILE A 60 1.41 5.95 8.75
C ILE A 60 2.92 6.15 8.59
N ASN A 61 3.68 5.87 9.64
CA ASN A 61 5.12 6.06 9.71
C ASN A 61 5.87 4.73 9.61
N TYR A 62 6.21 4.33 8.39
CA TYR A 62 6.97 3.11 8.15
C TYR A 62 8.46 3.22 8.54
N LYS A 63 8.98 4.45 8.70
CA LYS A 63 10.36 4.68 9.17
C LYS A 63 10.49 4.49 10.69
N ASP A 64 9.46 4.91 11.43
CA ASP A 64 9.36 4.75 12.88
C ASP A 64 7.96 4.22 13.26
N ALA A 65 7.82 2.91 13.14
CA ALA A 65 6.54 2.22 13.28
C ALA A 65 5.94 2.34 14.69
N LEU A 66 6.73 2.60 15.74
CA LEU A 66 6.20 2.81 17.09
C LEU A 66 5.47 4.15 17.22
N ASN A 67 5.84 5.13 16.40
CA ASN A 67 5.26 6.47 16.34
C ASN A 67 4.35 6.61 15.11
N SER A 68 3.37 5.70 15.02
CA SER A 68 2.46 5.53 13.88
C SER A 68 1.09 5.04 14.33
N ASN A 69 0.06 5.31 13.52
CA ASN A 69 -1.16 4.51 13.50
C ASN A 69 -0.91 3.19 12.74
N GLY A 70 -1.72 2.18 13.04
CA GLY A 70 -1.73 0.91 12.29
C GLY A 70 -2.43 1.01 10.92
N PHE A 71 -1.89 0.33 9.92
CA PHE A 71 -2.54 0.14 8.61
C PHE A 71 -2.31 -1.28 8.11
N ASN A 72 -3.39 -2.04 7.94
CA ASN A 72 -3.32 -3.42 7.47
C ASN A 72 -3.88 -3.52 6.05
N PRO A 73 -3.02 -3.81 5.05
CA PRO A 73 -3.44 -3.79 3.65
C PRO A 73 -4.44 -4.90 3.30
N LEU A 74 -4.62 -5.92 4.14
CA LEU A 74 -5.53 -7.03 3.88
C LEU A 74 -6.97 -6.76 4.32
N ILE A 75 -7.25 -5.67 5.06
CA ILE A 75 -8.60 -5.43 5.60
C ILE A 75 -9.60 -5.02 4.51
N VAL A 76 -9.20 -4.17 3.56
CA VAL A 76 -10.05 -3.78 2.42
C VAL A 76 -10.49 -5.02 1.61
N PRO A 77 -9.58 -5.85 1.07
CA PRO A 77 -9.99 -7.03 0.32
C PRO A 77 -10.71 -8.07 1.18
N TYR A 78 -10.41 -8.19 2.47
CA TYR A 78 -11.13 -9.09 3.38
C TYR A 78 -12.60 -8.71 3.55
N LYS A 79 -12.90 -7.43 3.76
CA LYS A 79 -14.28 -6.93 3.90
C LYS A 79 -15.07 -7.09 2.60
N LEU A 80 -14.43 -6.87 1.45
CA LEU A 80 -15.03 -7.17 0.14
C LEU A 80 -15.36 -8.67 0.03
N TYR A 81 -14.44 -9.55 0.43
CA TYR A 81 -14.64 -11.00 0.39
C TYR A 81 -15.81 -11.44 1.28
N LYS A 82 -15.85 -10.98 2.54
CA LYS A 82 -16.90 -11.35 3.51
C LYS A 82 -18.26 -10.74 3.21
N SER A 83 -18.31 -9.62 2.48
CA SER A 83 -19.57 -9.03 1.99
C SER A 83 -20.11 -9.69 0.71
N GLY A 84 -19.43 -10.71 0.18
CA GLY A 84 -19.84 -11.43 -1.03
C GLY A 84 -19.33 -10.80 -2.33
N ASN A 85 -18.61 -9.68 -2.27
CA ASN A 85 -17.98 -9.02 -3.43
C ASN A 85 -16.65 -9.69 -3.79
N LYS A 86 -16.68 -11.00 -4.09
CA LYS A 86 -15.49 -11.83 -4.25
C LYS A 86 -14.60 -11.40 -5.42
N ASP A 87 -15.18 -10.97 -6.55
CA ASP A 87 -14.40 -10.51 -7.70
C ASP A 87 -13.59 -9.25 -7.35
N LEU A 88 -14.23 -8.25 -6.71
CA LEU A 88 -13.55 -7.05 -6.24
C LEU A 88 -12.48 -7.37 -5.18
N ALA A 89 -12.73 -8.35 -4.32
CA ALA A 89 -11.71 -8.80 -3.36
C ALA A 89 -10.49 -9.39 -4.07
N ILE A 90 -10.69 -10.19 -5.12
CA ILE A 90 -9.61 -10.77 -5.93
C ILE A 90 -8.85 -9.67 -6.68
N ASP A 91 -9.54 -8.70 -7.27
CA ASP A 91 -8.91 -7.55 -7.93
C ASP A 91 -8.04 -6.74 -6.97
N GLU A 92 -8.51 -6.52 -5.74
CA GLU A 92 -7.76 -5.80 -4.73
C GLU A 92 -6.55 -6.63 -4.22
N ILE A 93 -6.70 -7.94 -4.06
CA ILE A 93 -5.57 -8.84 -3.77
C ILE A 93 -4.55 -8.82 -4.92
N ASN A 94 -5.00 -8.77 -6.18
CA ASN A 94 -4.13 -8.65 -7.35
C ASN A 94 -3.36 -7.32 -7.32
N ASN A 95 -3.99 -6.21 -6.96
CA ASN A 95 -3.34 -4.90 -6.83
C ASN A 95 -2.24 -4.92 -5.76
N ILE A 96 -2.54 -5.47 -4.58
CA ILE A 96 -1.56 -5.65 -3.51
C ILE A 96 -0.39 -6.52 -4.00
N ALA A 97 -0.69 -7.66 -4.63
CA ALA A 97 0.34 -8.55 -5.15
C ALA A 97 1.20 -7.84 -6.22
N ASN A 98 0.60 -7.07 -7.12
CA ASN A 98 1.34 -6.30 -8.10
C ASN A 98 2.30 -5.31 -7.41
N GLU A 99 1.85 -4.55 -6.41
CA GLU A 99 2.76 -3.67 -5.67
C GLU A 99 3.86 -4.42 -4.89
N LEU A 100 3.58 -5.60 -4.33
CA LEU A 100 4.58 -6.38 -3.59
C LEU A 100 5.62 -7.05 -4.50
N PHE A 101 5.21 -7.60 -5.64
CA PHE A 101 6.04 -8.46 -6.49
C PHE A 101 6.57 -7.77 -7.76
N LYS A 102 6.06 -6.59 -8.14
CA LYS A 102 6.47 -5.87 -9.36
C LYS A 102 7.97 -5.69 -9.44
N ASN A 103 8.58 -6.28 -10.46
CA ASN A 103 9.98 -6.10 -10.80
C ASN A 103 10.12 -6.16 -12.32
N ASP A 104 10.14 -4.98 -12.94
CA ASP A 104 10.21 -4.82 -14.40
C ASP A 104 11.53 -5.30 -15.01
N GLU A 105 12.54 -5.58 -14.19
CA GLU A 105 13.88 -6.04 -14.60
C GLU A 105 14.08 -7.55 -14.41
N ALA A 106 13.02 -8.27 -14.03
CA ALA A 106 13.10 -9.71 -13.81
C ALA A 106 13.46 -10.47 -15.10
N MET A 107 14.61 -11.15 -15.10
CA MET A 107 15.05 -11.95 -16.24
C MET A 107 14.14 -13.14 -16.54
N ASP A 108 13.57 -13.74 -15.49
CA ASP A 108 12.63 -14.86 -15.60
C ASP A 108 11.36 -14.57 -14.78
N PRO A 109 10.31 -14.02 -15.43
CA PRO A 109 9.06 -13.65 -14.77
C PRO A 109 8.31 -14.84 -14.15
N PHE A 110 8.61 -16.09 -14.56
CA PHE A 110 7.92 -17.29 -14.07
C PHE A 110 7.95 -17.36 -12.53
N TRP A 111 9.11 -17.14 -11.92
CA TRP A 111 9.26 -17.28 -10.46
C TRP A 111 8.49 -16.22 -9.69
N GLN A 112 8.50 -14.98 -10.18
CA GLN A 112 7.78 -13.87 -9.54
C GLN A 112 6.27 -14.01 -9.72
N ASN A 113 5.80 -14.39 -10.91
CA ASN A 113 4.39 -14.61 -11.18
C ASN A 113 3.86 -15.79 -10.34
N SER A 114 4.60 -16.89 -10.27
CA SER A 114 4.21 -18.05 -9.45
C SER A 114 4.21 -17.73 -7.95
N ALA A 115 5.19 -16.94 -7.48
CA ALA A 115 5.22 -16.48 -6.08
C ALA A 115 4.06 -15.53 -5.76
N SER A 116 3.72 -14.64 -6.71
CA SER A 116 2.56 -13.75 -6.64
C SER A 116 1.26 -14.57 -6.56
N ASP A 117 1.08 -15.56 -7.42
CA ASP A 117 -0.11 -16.43 -7.38
C ASP A 117 -0.17 -17.25 -6.08
N TYR A 118 0.96 -17.75 -5.58
CA TYR A 118 0.98 -18.41 -4.27
C TYR A 118 0.57 -17.47 -3.14
N PHE A 119 1.05 -16.22 -3.13
CA PHE A 119 0.61 -15.19 -2.18
C PHE A 119 -0.90 -14.94 -2.25
N LYS A 120 -1.46 -14.75 -3.45
CA LYS A 120 -2.90 -14.52 -3.66
C LYS A 120 -3.73 -15.69 -3.14
N GLY A 121 -3.31 -16.91 -3.47
CA GLY A 121 -3.98 -18.13 -3.05
C GLY A 121 -3.97 -18.35 -1.53
N LEU A 122 -2.82 -18.11 -0.87
CA LEU A 122 -2.73 -18.17 0.59
C LEU A 122 -3.57 -17.09 1.27
N THR A 123 -3.61 -15.88 0.70
CA THR A 123 -4.43 -14.76 1.21
C THR A 123 -5.93 -15.07 1.10
N LEU A 124 -6.39 -15.58 -0.05
CA LEU A 124 -7.77 -16.00 -0.22
C LEU A 124 -8.14 -17.16 0.70
N LEU A 125 -7.24 -18.13 0.87
CA LEU A 125 -7.45 -19.21 1.82
C LEU A 125 -7.60 -18.67 3.24
N LEU A 126 -6.71 -17.75 3.66
CA LEU A 126 -6.80 -17.09 4.95
C LEU A 126 -8.14 -16.37 5.15
N PHE A 127 -8.67 -15.72 4.12
CA PHE A 127 -9.97 -15.06 4.21
C PHE A 127 -11.12 -16.07 4.38
N GLU A 128 -11.02 -17.25 3.77
CA GLU A 128 -12.03 -18.30 3.89
C GLU A 128 -12.07 -18.87 5.30
N ILE A 129 -10.90 -19.24 5.86
CA ILE A 129 -10.82 -20.09 7.07
C ILE A 129 -10.37 -19.34 8.34
N GLY A 130 -9.79 -18.16 8.20
CA GLY A 130 -9.28 -17.35 9.31
C GLY A 130 -10.34 -16.41 9.90
N LYS A 131 -10.14 -16.04 11.17
CA LYS A 131 -10.93 -14.99 11.84
C LYS A 131 -10.40 -13.60 11.49
N GLU A 132 -11.24 -12.58 11.65
CA GLU A 132 -10.89 -11.18 11.30
C GLU A 132 -9.59 -10.71 11.98
N GLU A 133 -9.41 -11.02 13.26
CA GLU A 133 -8.21 -10.65 14.02
C GLU A 133 -6.92 -11.35 13.54
N GLU A 134 -7.06 -12.43 12.76
CA GLU A 134 -5.94 -13.18 12.17
C GLU A 134 -5.65 -12.72 10.73
N ILE A 135 -6.43 -11.81 10.15
CA ILE A 135 -6.25 -11.37 8.76
C ILE A 135 -5.16 -10.33 8.68
N ASN A 136 -3.91 -10.75 8.46
CA ASN A 136 -2.76 -9.86 8.30
C ASN A 136 -1.64 -10.53 7.51
N LEU A 137 -0.68 -9.73 7.02
CA LEU A 137 0.47 -10.24 6.27
C LEU A 137 1.33 -11.22 7.07
N GLY A 138 1.36 -11.09 8.40
CA GLY A 138 2.03 -12.03 9.29
C GLY A 138 1.43 -13.43 9.19
N SER A 139 0.10 -13.55 9.21
CA SER A 139 -0.61 -14.83 9.02
C SER A 139 -0.32 -15.46 7.67
N VAL A 140 -0.28 -14.68 6.59
CA VAL A 140 0.09 -15.19 5.26
C VAL A 140 1.51 -15.77 5.27
N GLY A 141 2.45 -15.05 5.90
CA GLY A 141 3.82 -15.53 6.10
C GLY A 141 3.91 -16.80 6.96
N MET A 142 3.13 -16.87 8.04
CA MET A 142 3.07 -18.05 8.92
C MET A 142 2.48 -19.25 8.20
N MET A 143 1.41 -19.06 7.40
CA MET A 143 0.83 -20.12 6.57
C MET A 143 1.86 -20.69 5.59
N LEU A 144 2.62 -19.83 4.89
CA LEU A 144 3.69 -20.26 4.00
C LEU A 144 4.73 -21.10 4.74
N LEU A 145 5.25 -20.61 5.86
CA LEU A 145 6.31 -21.28 6.62
C LEU A 145 5.83 -22.59 7.24
N GLN A 146 4.60 -22.64 7.74
CA GLN A 146 4.02 -23.84 8.36
C GLN A 146 3.64 -24.90 7.33
N ALA A 147 3.01 -24.51 6.21
CA ALA A 147 2.63 -25.44 5.15
C ALA A 147 3.84 -26.14 4.53
N GLU A 148 4.96 -25.43 4.38
CA GLU A 148 6.21 -25.96 3.82
C GLU A 148 7.18 -26.52 4.88
N ASN A 149 6.79 -26.56 6.16
CA ASN A 149 7.69 -26.89 7.28
C ASN A 149 8.24 -28.32 7.21
N ASN A 150 7.38 -29.29 6.88
CA ASN A 150 7.75 -30.69 6.72
C ASN A 150 6.82 -31.39 5.73
N LYS A 151 7.23 -32.58 5.28
CA LYS A 151 6.49 -33.36 4.28
C LYS A 151 5.07 -33.73 4.73
N GLU A 152 4.87 -34.10 6.00
CA GLU A 152 3.55 -34.51 6.49
C GLU A 152 2.55 -33.34 6.45
N THR A 153 2.94 -32.17 6.96
CA THR A 153 2.10 -30.97 6.91
C THR A 153 1.83 -30.55 5.47
N PHE A 154 2.85 -30.60 4.61
CA PHE A 154 2.68 -30.27 3.20
C PHE A 154 1.73 -31.24 2.49
N ASP A 155 1.84 -32.55 2.74
CA ASP A 155 0.96 -33.55 2.13
C ASP A 155 -0.51 -33.34 2.58
N LYS A 156 -0.75 -32.99 3.85
CA LYS A 156 -2.09 -32.59 4.34
C LYS A 156 -2.60 -31.33 3.66
N PHE A 157 -1.76 -30.30 3.55
CA PHE A 157 -2.11 -29.05 2.85
C PHE A 157 -2.46 -29.33 1.38
N LYS A 158 -1.65 -30.14 0.71
CA LYS A 158 -1.85 -30.55 -0.68
C LYS A 158 -3.17 -31.31 -0.88
N GLU A 159 -3.49 -32.27 -0.01
CA GLU A 159 -4.77 -32.99 -0.11
C GLU A 159 -5.97 -32.08 0.20
N TYR A 160 -5.84 -31.11 1.11
CA TYR A 160 -6.86 -30.08 1.32
C TYR A 160 -7.10 -29.26 0.04
N ILE A 161 -6.05 -28.75 -0.59
CA ILE A 161 -6.17 -27.99 -1.85
C ILE A 161 -6.80 -28.85 -2.96
N LYS A 162 -6.41 -30.13 -3.06
CA LYS A 162 -6.96 -31.08 -4.04
C LYS A 162 -8.45 -31.39 -3.82
N SER A 163 -8.96 -31.21 -2.60
CA SER A 163 -10.38 -31.40 -2.28
C SER A 163 -11.27 -30.24 -2.74
N LEU A 164 -10.69 -29.07 -3.06
CA LEU A 164 -11.42 -27.93 -3.59
C LEU A 164 -11.85 -28.16 -5.05
N GLU A 165 -12.96 -27.55 -5.46
CA GLU A 165 -13.38 -27.54 -6.86
C GLU A 165 -12.35 -26.82 -7.75
N PHE A 166 -12.15 -27.30 -8.99
CA PHE A 166 -11.23 -26.68 -9.96
C PHE A 166 -11.59 -25.22 -10.30
N THR A 167 -12.85 -24.84 -10.13
CA THR A 167 -13.38 -23.49 -10.34
C THR A 167 -13.16 -22.57 -9.13
N ASN A 168 -12.73 -23.10 -7.99
CA ASN A 168 -12.48 -22.30 -6.80
C ASN A 168 -11.22 -21.42 -7.01
N PRO A 169 -11.29 -20.09 -6.82
CA PRO A 169 -10.13 -19.21 -6.97
C PRO A 169 -8.91 -19.61 -6.13
N ILE A 170 -9.12 -20.13 -4.91
CA ILE A 170 -8.04 -20.65 -4.06
C ILE A 170 -7.31 -21.80 -4.76
N TYR A 171 -8.06 -22.74 -5.36
CA TYR A 171 -7.49 -23.83 -6.15
C TYR A 171 -6.70 -23.30 -7.34
N ILE A 172 -7.30 -22.37 -8.11
CA ILE A 172 -6.71 -21.80 -9.32
C ILE A 172 -5.34 -21.19 -9.01
N PHE A 173 -5.25 -20.34 -7.97
CA PHE A 173 -4.00 -19.67 -7.61
C PHE A 173 -2.96 -20.60 -6.95
N LEU A 174 -3.37 -21.58 -6.15
CA LEU A 174 -2.45 -22.45 -5.42
C LEU A 174 -1.95 -23.65 -6.22
N SER A 175 -2.77 -24.18 -7.12
CA SER A 175 -2.51 -25.46 -7.81
C SER A 175 -1.17 -25.47 -8.56
N GLY A 176 -0.81 -24.37 -9.24
CA GLY A 176 0.44 -24.26 -9.97
C GLY A 176 1.70 -24.48 -9.12
N THR A 177 1.66 -24.05 -7.84
CA THR A 177 2.79 -24.22 -6.91
C THR A 177 2.69 -25.51 -6.10
N VAL A 178 1.50 -25.83 -5.59
CA VAL A 178 1.27 -26.99 -4.70
C VAL A 178 1.48 -28.32 -5.43
N PHE A 179 1.15 -28.41 -6.72
CA PHE A 179 1.30 -29.62 -7.52
C PHE A 179 2.59 -29.66 -8.35
N ALA A 180 3.43 -28.62 -8.28
CA ALA A 180 4.72 -28.60 -8.97
C ALA A 180 5.71 -29.65 -8.42
N PRO A 181 6.74 -30.03 -9.21
CA PRO A 181 7.89 -30.77 -8.70
C PRO A 181 8.53 -30.07 -7.50
N VAL A 182 9.18 -30.84 -6.62
CA VAL A 182 9.71 -30.34 -5.34
C VAL A 182 10.70 -29.20 -5.54
N GLU A 183 11.57 -29.31 -6.53
CA GLU A 183 12.60 -28.31 -6.85
C GLU A 183 11.96 -27.00 -7.35
N THR A 184 10.97 -27.10 -8.25
CA THR A 184 10.22 -25.95 -8.76
C THR A 184 9.42 -25.28 -7.63
N ARG A 185 8.71 -26.05 -6.81
CA ARG A 185 7.99 -25.52 -5.64
C ARG A 185 8.95 -24.80 -4.69
N GLY A 186 10.09 -25.43 -4.38
CA GLY A 186 11.13 -24.85 -3.52
C GLY A 186 11.64 -23.50 -4.02
N GLY A 187 11.82 -23.35 -5.34
CA GLY A 187 12.19 -22.08 -5.96
C GLY A 187 11.12 -21.00 -5.80
N ILE A 188 9.85 -21.34 -6.07
CA ILE A 188 8.71 -20.42 -5.92
C ILE A 188 8.55 -19.96 -4.46
N VAL A 189 8.57 -20.92 -3.52
CA VAL A 189 8.51 -20.66 -2.06
C VAL A 189 9.63 -19.73 -1.63
N SER A 190 10.85 -19.93 -2.16
CA SER A 190 12.00 -19.10 -1.82
C SER A 190 11.82 -17.66 -2.26
N VAL A 191 11.30 -17.43 -3.49
CA VAL A 191 11.02 -16.08 -3.99
C VAL A 191 9.93 -15.40 -3.17
N LEU A 192 8.82 -16.09 -2.89
CA LEU A 192 7.75 -15.56 -2.04
C LEU A 192 8.27 -15.18 -0.64
N ARG A 193 9.08 -16.05 -0.03
CA ARG A 193 9.67 -15.81 1.29
C ARG A 193 10.57 -14.58 1.30
N VAL A 194 11.38 -14.37 0.27
CA VAL A 194 12.24 -13.18 0.14
C VAL A 194 11.39 -11.90 0.12
N GLU A 195 10.31 -11.88 -0.66
CA GLU A 195 9.43 -10.70 -0.76
C GLU A 195 8.68 -10.43 0.56
N LEU A 196 8.08 -11.44 1.19
CA LEU A 196 7.38 -11.26 2.46
C LEU A 196 8.32 -10.83 3.59
N ASN A 197 9.54 -11.40 3.67
CA ASN A 197 10.51 -11.09 4.71
C ASN A 197 10.91 -9.62 4.78
N LYS A 198 10.77 -8.85 3.69
CA LYS A 198 11.01 -7.40 3.69
C LYS A 198 10.14 -6.66 4.73
N TYR A 199 8.97 -7.22 5.04
CA TYR A 199 7.98 -6.65 5.94
C TYR A 199 7.84 -7.45 7.24
N ILE A 200 7.66 -8.77 7.14
CA ILE A 200 7.29 -9.60 8.30
C ILE A 200 8.46 -9.90 9.26
N SER A 201 9.71 -9.69 8.83
CA SER A 201 10.88 -9.94 9.69
C SER A 201 11.19 -8.81 10.68
N LYS A 202 10.54 -7.64 10.51
CA LYS A 202 10.74 -6.45 11.35
C LYS A 202 9.57 -6.31 12.31
N GLU A 203 9.79 -6.65 13.59
CA GLU A 203 8.71 -6.74 14.60
C GLU A 203 7.79 -5.51 14.65
N ASN A 204 8.35 -4.30 14.78
CA ASN A 204 7.55 -3.08 14.88
C ASN A 204 6.78 -2.78 13.59
N LEU A 205 7.40 -3.02 12.42
CA LEU A 205 6.74 -2.82 11.13
C LEU A 205 5.62 -3.84 10.93
N LEU A 206 5.86 -5.11 11.28
CA LEU A 206 4.83 -6.13 11.23
C LEU A 206 3.67 -5.78 12.16
N ASN A 207 3.93 -5.31 13.39
CA ASN A 207 2.87 -4.88 14.30
C ASN A 207 2.01 -3.75 13.70
N LEU A 208 2.64 -2.76 13.06
CA LEU A 208 1.93 -1.70 12.33
C LEU A 208 1.03 -2.28 11.23
N LEU A 209 1.54 -3.25 10.48
CA LEU A 209 0.82 -3.90 9.37
C LEU A 209 -0.25 -4.91 9.79
N CYS A 210 -0.28 -5.30 11.07
CA CYS A 210 -1.32 -6.17 11.63
C CYS A 210 -2.50 -5.40 12.21
N GLN A 211 -2.36 -4.09 12.40
CA GLN A 211 -3.37 -3.22 13.00
C GLN A 211 -4.03 -2.35 11.94
N ASN A 212 -5.28 -1.95 12.18
CA ASN A 212 -6.05 -1.18 11.20
C ASN A 212 -6.78 0.00 11.85
N GLU A 213 -6.01 0.94 12.40
CA GLU A 213 -6.55 2.17 12.96
C GLU A 213 -7.04 3.12 11.84
N LEU A 214 -6.34 3.10 10.70
CA LEU A 214 -6.81 3.71 9.45
C LEU A 214 -7.68 2.70 8.68
N ASP A 215 -9.00 2.79 8.87
CA ASP A 215 -9.96 1.97 8.12
C ASP A 215 -10.48 2.71 6.89
N LEU A 216 -9.96 2.35 5.71
CA LEU A 216 -10.33 2.98 4.44
C LEU A 216 -11.79 2.73 4.03
N ASN A 217 -12.46 1.75 4.66
CA ASN A 217 -13.88 1.48 4.42
C ASN A 217 -14.80 2.39 5.23
N ASP A 218 -14.26 3.17 6.18
CA ASP A 218 -15.03 4.06 7.06
C ASP A 218 -14.40 5.45 7.20
N LEU A 219 -14.37 6.20 6.08
CA LEU A 219 -13.84 7.56 6.00
C LEU A 219 -14.95 8.60 5.82
N LYS A 220 -15.88 8.66 6.79
CA LYS A 220 -17.04 9.59 6.75
C LYS A 220 -16.70 11.03 7.16
N GLU A 221 -15.71 11.18 8.02
CA GLU A 221 -15.31 12.47 8.59
C GLU A 221 -14.22 13.13 7.74
N LYS A 222 -14.03 14.44 7.91
CA LYS A 222 -12.95 15.11 7.19
C LYS A 222 -11.60 14.58 7.69
N THR A 223 -10.79 14.06 6.77
CA THR A 223 -9.66 13.19 7.09
C THR A 223 -8.37 13.65 6.42
N ALA A 224 -7.28 13.66 7.17
CA ALA A 224 -5.94 13.95 6.70
C ALA A 224 -5.03 12.75 6.98
N ILE A 225 -4.42 12.18 5.94
CA ILE A 225 -3.52 11.03 6.03
C ILE A 225 -2.11 11.49 5.66
N PHE A 226 -1.14 11.19 6.52
CA PHE A 226 0.28 11.40 6.26
C PHE A 226 0.98 10.06 6.18
N VAL A 227 1.81 9.87 5.15
CA VAL A 227 2.60 8.66 4.97
C VAL A 227 4.07 9.00 4.96
N ILE A 228 4.82 8.47 5.93
CA ILE A 228 6.27 8.62 6.03
C ILE A 228 6.89 7.26 5.66
N GLY A 229 7.45 7.18 4.45
CA GLY A 229 8.12 5.98 3.94
C GLY A 229 9.59 6.20 3.60
N ASN A 230 10.26 5.12 3.20
CA ASN A 230 11.58 5.13 2.59
C ASN A 230 11.63 4.11 1.42
N GLU A 231 12.81 3.93 0.81
CA GLU A 231 13.00 3.01 -0.33
C GLU A 231 12.61 1.55 -0.02
N ASN A 232 12.67 1.12 1.25
CA ASN A 232 12.30 -0.24 1.65
C ASN A 232 10.79 -0.41 1.90
N THR A 233 10.03 0.67 1.95
CA THR A 233 8.60 0.67 2.32
C THR A 233 7.73 1.38 1.30
N ASN A 234 8.31 1.83 0.18
CA ASN A 234 7.59 2.51 -0.89
C ASN A 234 6.43 1.68 -1.47
N ARG A 235 6.57 0.36 -1.54
CA ARG A 235 5.49 -0.57 -1.93
C ARG A 235 4.29 -0.48 -1.01
N LEU A 236 4.50 -0.32 0.30
CA LEU A 236 3.43 -0.12 1.28
C LEU A 236 2.78 1.25 1.14
N THR A 237 3.56 2.29 0.82
CA THR A 237 3.01 3.62 0.47
C THR A 237 2.13 3.54 -0.77
N ASN A 238 2.57 2.83 -1.82
CA ASN A 238 1.80 2.65 -3.03
C ASN A 238 0.50 1.88 -2.79
N ILE A 239 0.54 0.78 -2.04
CA ILE A 239 -0.65 0.00 -1.67
C ILE A 239 -1.69 0.89 -0.98
N LEU A 240 -1.27 1.74 -0.04
CA LEU A 240 -2.18 2.67 0.64
C LEU A 240 -2.79 3.69 -0.34
N ILE A 241 -2.00 4.23 -1.27
CA ILE A 241 -2.51 5.16 -2.30
C ILE A 241 -3.49 4.46 -3.23
N ASP A 242 -3.16 3.25 -3.70
CA ASP A 242 -4.00 2.44 -4.60
C ASP A 242 -5.33 2.08 -3.92
N GLN A 243 -5.30 1.64 -2.66
CA GLN A 243 -6.50 1.32 -1.90
C GLN A 243 -7.38 2.54 -1.66
N LEU A 244 -6.76 3.68 -1.33
CA LEU A 244 -7.50 4.93 -1.15
C LEU A 244 -8.17 5.37 -2.46
N TYR A 245 -7.48 5.24 -3.59
CA TYR A 245 -8.04 5.51 -4.91
C TYR A 245 -9.23 4.59 -5.24
N ASN A 246 -9.07 3.28 -5.03
CA ASN A 246 -10.10 2.28 -5.33
C ASN A 246 -11.32 2.37 -4.39
N SER A 247 -11.14 2.91 -3.19
CA SER A 247 -12.21 3.01 -2.17
C SER A 247 -13.32 4.02 -2.51
N ASN A 248 -13.25 4.70 -3.67
CA ASN A 248 -14.19 5.75 -4.10
C ASN A 248 -14.35 6.91 -3.08
N ASN A 249 -13.42 7.05 -2.14
CA ASN A 249 -13.41 8.15 -1.20
C ASN A 249 -12.89 9.42 -1.89
N ASN A 250 -13.58 10.55 -1.71
CA ASN A 250 -13.13 11.81 -2.27
C ASN A 250 -11.92 12.34 -1.49
N PHE A 251 -10.72 12.13 -2.03
CA PHE A 251 -9.44 12.54 -1.46
C PHE A 251 -8.61 13.32 -2.47
N ASN A 252 -7.93 14.35 -1.99
CA ASN A 252 -6.84 15.00 -2.69
C ASN A 252 -5.51 14.26 -2.46
N TYR A 253 -4.66 14.18 -3.48
CA TYR A 253 -3.41 13.41 -3.46
C TYR A 253 -2.21 14.35 -3.59
N ILE A 254 -1.41 14.43 -2.53
CA ILE A 254 -0.17 15.21 -2.49
C ILE A 254 1.00 14.24 -2.47
N ILE A 255 1.66 14.09 -3.61
CA ILE A 255 2.77 13.13 -3.79
C ILE A 255 4.05 13.93 -4.01
N ASP A 256 4.64 14.43 -2.92
CA ASP A 256 5.95 15.09 -2.97
C ASP A 256 7.07 14.06 -3.10
N ASN A 257 8.15 14.43 -3.79
CA ASN A 257 9.29 13.57 -4.13
C ASN A 257 8.87 12.20 -4.68
N ILE A 258 7.92 12.17 -5.62
CA ILE A 258 7.43 10.93 -6.26
C ILE A 258 8.56 10.09 -6.85
N ASP A 259 9.68 10.72 -7.22
CA ASP A 259 10.88 10.05 -7.75
C ASP A 259 11.40 8.94 -6.82
N SER A 260 11.18 9.06 -5.51
CA SER A 260 11.60 8.09 -4.48
C SER A 260 10.69 6.86 -4.37
N LEU A 261 9.45 6.94 -4.85
CA LEU A 261 8.51 5.83 -4.89
C LEU A 261 8.72 5.01 -6.14
N ILE A 262 8.49 3.69 -6.12
CA ILE A 262 8.35 2.94 -7.37
C ILE A 262 7.09 3.37 -8.12
N SER A 263 6.93 2.95 -9.38
CA SER A 263 5.72 3.28 -10.15
C SER A 263 4.47 2.78 -9.42
N ILE A 264 3.58 3.73 -9.08
CA ILE A 264 2.29 3.50 -8.41
C ILE A 264 1.30 2.98 -9.46
N ASN A 265 0.63 1.85 -9.19
CA ASN A 265 -0.27 1.24 -10.17
C ASN A 265 -1.47 2.13 -10.52
N SER A 266 -2.06 2.81 -9.53
CA SER A 266 -3.21 3.70 -9.74
C SER A 266 -2.89 5.05 -10.38
N LEU A 267 -1.60 5.40 -10.59
CA LEU A 267 -1.22 6.78 -10.97
C LEU A 267 -1.89 7.25 -12.27
N ASN A 268 -1.93 6.40 -13.31
CA ASN A 268 -2.56 6.79 -14.57
C ASN A 268 -4.07 7.03 -14.38
N GLY A 269 -4.76 6.13 -13.69
CA GLY A 269 -6.19 6.25 -13.39
C GLY A 269 -6.50 7.47 -12.53
N LEU A 270 -5.68 7.75 -11.52
CA LEU A 270 -5.76 8.96 -10.70
C LEU A 270 -5.73 10.22 -11.58
N LEU A 271 -4.75 10.35 -12.46
CA LEU A 271 -4.62 11.51 -13.33
C LEU A 271 -5.80 11.66 -14.30
N GLU A 272 -6.22 10.57 -14.94
CA GLU A 272 -7.32 10.55 -15.92
C GLU A 272 -8.69 10.87 -15.31
N THR A 273 -8.96 10.37 -14.12
CA THR A 273 -10.29 10.50 -13.47
C THR A 273 -10.41 11.75 -12.60
N SER A 274 -9.34 12.53 -12.45
CA SER A 274 -9.29 13.63 -11.49
C SER A 274 -10.33 14.73 -11.68
N LYS A 275 -10.66 15.04 -12.94
CA LYS A 275 -11.73 15.99 -13.29
C LYS A 275 -13.11 15.45 -12.95
N ILE A 276 -13.33 14.16 -13.20
CA ILE A 276 -14.61 13.47 -12.96
C ILE A 276 -14.87 13.39 -11.46
N ASN A 277 -13.83 13.03 -10.69
CA ASN A 277 -13.92 12.87 -9.24
C ASN A 277 -13.77 14.18 -8.47
N ASN A 278 -13.48 15.29 -9.16
CA ASN A 278 -13.22 16.60 -8.59
C ASN A 278 -12.16 16.58 -7.47
N ASN A 279 -11.12 15.75 -7.62
CA ASN A 279 -10.00 15.71 -6.69
C ASN A 279 -8.80 16.48 -7.24
N ARG A 280 -7.97 16.99 -6.32
CA ARG A 280 -6.70 17.64 -6.65
C ARG A 280 -5.57 16.64 -6.51
N ILE A 281 -4.72 16.57 -7.52
CA ILE A 281 -3.51 15.77 -7.57
C ILE A 281 -2.34 16.71 -7.75
N ILE A 282 -1.42 16.70 -6.80
CA ILE A 282 -0.25 17.57 -6.75
C ILE A 282 0.98 16.68 -6.64
N ILE A 283 1.83 16.70 -7.67
CA ILE A 283 3.02 15.83 -7.74
C ILE A 283 4.28 16.68 -7.76
N GLY A 284 5.21 16.39 -6.85
CA GLY A 284 6.55 16.98 -6.84
C GLY A 284 7.58 16.01 -7.45
N THR A 285 8.24 16.41 -8.53
CA THR A 285 9.29 15.61 -9.21
C THR A 285 10.51 16.45 -9.57
N ARG A 286 11.67 15.81 -9.69
CA ARG A 286 12.88 16.43 -10.24
C ARG A 286 12.89 16.45 -11.77
N ASN A 287 12.31 15.43 -12.39
CA ASN A 287 12.35 15.24 -13.84
C ASN A 287 11.10 14.50 -14.34
N ILE A 288 10.21 15.22 -15.01
CA ILE A 288 8.97 14.68 -15.54
C ILE A 288 9.20 13.60 -16.64
N LYS A 289 10.30 13.68 -17.40
CA LYS A 289 10.60 12.69 -18.44
C LYS A 289 11.01 11.34 -17.84
N GLU A 290 11.86 11.38 -16.81
CA GLU A 290 12.21 10.17 -16.04
C GLU A 290 10.97 9.57 -15.37
N LEU A 291 10.08 10.42 -14.85
CA LEU A 291 8.83 9.98 -14.25
C LEU A 291 7.91 9.29 -15.28
N SER A 292 7.76 9.85 -16.48
CA SER A 292 7.01 9.23 -17.59
C SER A 292 7.60 7.87 -17.98
N ASN A 293 8.93 7.79 -18.11
CA ASN A 293 9.62 6.53 -18.43
C ASN A 293 9.40 5.47 -17.35
N LYS A 294 9.56 5.85 -16.08
CA LYS A 294 9.36 4.96 -14.93
C LYS A 294 7.94 4.38 -14.86
N ASN A 295 6.95 5.17 -15.23
CA ASN A 295 5.54 4.77 -15.20
C ASN A 295 5.03 4.20 -16.53
N LYS A 296 5.86 4.21 -17.59
CA LYS A 296 5.54 3.69 -18.93
C LYS A 296 4.33 4.38 -19.61
N PHE A 297 4.07 5.65 -19.28
CA PHE A 297 3.09 6.48 -20.00
C PHE A 297 3.50 7.96 -20.00
N ASN A 298 2.99 8.73 -20.95
CA ASN A 298 3.32 10.16 -21.05
C ASN A 298 2.52 10.97 -20.02
N ILE A 299 3.15 11.30 -18.89
CA ILE A 299 2.52 12.07 -17.82
C ILE A 299 2.19 13.50 -18.27
N GLU A 300 2.99 14.09 -19.16
CA GLU A 300 2.76 15.47 -19.64
C GLU A 300 1.41 15.62 -20.34
N GLU A 301 0.93 14.57 -21.01
CA GLU A 301 -0.37 14.54 -21.70
C GLU A 301 -1.56 14.32 -20.74
N LYS A 302 -1.29 13.87 -19.51
CA LYS A 302 -2.32 13.49 -18.53
C LYS A 302 -2.55 14.55 -17.46
N VAL A 303 -1.76 15.63 -17.45
CA VAL A 303 -1.86 16.69 -16.44
C VAL A 303 -2.27 18.02 -17.03
N GLU A 304 -3.01 18.80 -16.25
CA GLU A 304 -3.51 20.10 -16.69
C GLU A 304 -2.47 21.21 -16.54
N ASN A 305 -1.53 21.06 -15.59
CA ASN A 305 -0.56 22.10 -15.26
C ASN A 305 0.82 21.52 -14.96
N ILE A 306 1.85 22.08 -15.59
CA ILE A 306 3.25 21.77 -15.32
C ILE A 306 3.94 23.06 -14.91
N ILE A 307 4.48 23.09 -13.70
CA ILE A 307 5.10 24.26 -13.07
C ILE A 307 6.59 24.00 -12.89
N ASN A 308 7.43 24.78 -13.58
CA ASN A 308 8.87 24.74 -13.38
C ASN A 308 9.26 25.65 -12.22
N THR A 309 9.72 25.07 -11.13
CA THR A 309 9.96 25.79 -9.87
C THR A 309 11.33 26.48 -9.77
N LYS A 310 12.14 26.50 -10.84
CA LYS A 310 13.49 27.10 -10.84
C LYS A 310 13.55 28.58 -10.36
N GLU A 311 12.40 29.25 -10.26
CA GLU A 311 12.26 30.66 -9.90
C GLU A 311 11.72 30.91 -8.47
N TYR A 312 11.33 29.88 -7.72
CA TYR A 312 10.72 30.03 -6.39
C TYR A 312 11.74 29.87 -5.25
N LEU A 313 12.68 30.80 -5.14
CA LEU A 313 13.63 30.86 -4.01
C LEU A 313 12.98 31.59 -2.81
N SER A 314 12.02 30.95 -2.15
CA SER A 314 11.49 31.46 -0.88
C SER A 314 11.76 30.48 0.26
N LYS A 315 12.09 31.02 1.44
CA LYS A 315 12.44 30.22 2.61
C LYS A 315 11.20 29.48 3.11
N LEU A 316 11.21 28.15 3.01
CA LEU A 316 10.23 27.30 3.66
C LEU A 316 10.46 27.33 5.18
N THR A 317 9.42 27.64 5.94
CA THR A 317 9.44 27.49 7.40
C THR A 317 8.69 26.23 7.74
N ILE A 318 9.39 25.24 8.29
CA ILE A 318 8.81 23.98 8.75
C ILE A 318 8.32 24.20 10.18
N GLY A 319 7.13 23.68 10.50
CA GLY A 319 6.60 23.74 11.87
C GLY A 319 7.38 22.86 12.84
N SER A 320 7.05 22.99 14.12
CA SER A 320 7.74 22.32 15.23
C SER A 320 6.88 21.27 15.95
N TYR A 321 5.77 20.83 15.34
CA TYR A 321 4.90 19.83 15.96
C TYR A 321 5.62 18.49 16.08
N ASN A 322 5.66 17.92 17.29
CA ASN A 322 6.45 16.71 17.60
C ASN A 322 5.65 15.67 18.40
N GLU A 323 4.32 15.76 18.42
CA GLU A 323 3.47 14.72 19.02
C GLU A 323 3.07 13.70 17.95
N TYR A 324 3.37 12.43 18.19
CA TYR A 324 3.09 11.34 17.26
C TYR A 324 2.05 10.38 17.86
N PRO A 325 1.20 9.75 17.03
CA PRO A 325 0.40 8.63 17.51
C PRO A 325 1.30 7.51 17.98
N ILE A 326 0.88 6.80 19.03
CA ILE A 326 1.62 5.67 19.57
C ILE A 326 0.95 4.41 19.06
N LEU A 327 1.71 3.58 18.35
CA LEU A 327 1.19 2.32 17.84
C LEU A 327 0.74 1.43 19.01
N ASN A 328 -0.45 0.86 18.89
CA ASN A 328 -0.95 -0.05 19.90
C ASN A 328 0.02 -1.26 20.03
N LYS A 329 0.32 -1.70 21.25
CA LYS A 329 1.20 -2.86 21.49
C LYS A 329 0.42 -4.16 21.67
N ALA A 330 -0.86 -4.19 21.32
CA ALA A 330 -1.66 -5.40 21.35
C ALA A 330 -0.96 -6.51 20.55
N LYS A 331 -0.82 -7.69 21.17
CA LYS A 331 -0.18 -8.84 20.53
C LYS A 331 -1.02 -9.25 19.32
N SER A 332 -0.45 -9.14 18.12
CA SER A 332 -1.10 -9.59 16.88
C SER A 332 -1.48 -11.07 16.97
N SER A 333 -2.69 -11.40 16.53
CA SER A 333 -3.11 -12.78 16.33
C SER A 333 -2.62 -13.27 14.97
N TYR A 334 -2.14 -14.52 14.91
CA TYR A 334 -1.67 -15.13 13.68
C TYR A 334 -2.39 -16.45 13.44
N PHE A 335 -2.83 -16.67 12.21
CA PHE A 335 -3.46 -17.91 11.82
C PHE A 335 -2.49 -19.10 11.88
N ASN A 336 -2.97 -20.25 12.38
CA ASN A 336 -2.20 -21.48 12.45
C ASN A 336 -2.78 -22.53 11.49
N ILE A 337 -2.15 -22.69 10.32
CA ILE A 337 -2.60 -23.64 9.31
C ILE A 337 -2.41 -25.09 9.73
N THR A 338 -1.40 -25.36 10.57
CA THR A 338 -1.16 -26.73 11.04
C THR A 338 -2.25 -27.18 12.00
N GLU A 339 -2.75 -26.29 12.86
CA GLU A 339 -3.91 -26.59 13.71
C GLU A 339 -5.16 -26.82 12.87
N PHE A 340 -5.40 -25.99 11.86
CA PHE A 340 -6.53 -26.15 10.93
C PHE A 340 -6.51 -27.49 10.20
N LEU A 341 -5.36 -27.90 9.64
CA LEU A 341 -5.21 -29.15 8.86
C LEU A 341 -5.30 -30.43 9.70
N ASN A 342 -5.27 -30.33 11.03
CA ASN A 342 -5.36 -31.48 11.94
C ASN A 342 -6.74 -31.61 12.63
N ARG A 343 -7.66 -30.68 12.36
CA ARG A 343 -9.07 -30.80 12.75
C ARG A 343 -9.81 -31.63 11.72
#